data_AF-A0A7S2W5Y0-F1
#
_entry.id   AF-A0A7S2W5Y0-F1
#
_cell.length_a   1.000
_cell.length_b   1.000
_cell.length_c   1.000
_cell.angle_alpha   90.00
_cell.angle_beta   90.00
_cell.angle_gamma   90.00
#
_symmetry.space_group_name_H-M   'P 1'
#
loop_
_entity.id
_entity.type
_entity.pdbx_description
1 polymer ?
#
loop_
_entity_poly.entity_id
_entity_poly.type
_entity_poly.pdbx_seq_one_letter_code
_entity_poly.pdbx_strand_id
1 'polypeptide(L)'
;MQGQAENAKEANLEKKEHGTAENTSLVEIGPRFVLNPIRIFRGSFGGQTLYQNPDYVSPNEIRAKNLRAKGNTYFGRKQAQNKRKTRKENVVLPEDPLAHVFN
;
A
#
# COMPACT_ATOMS: atom_id res chain seq x y z
N MET A 1 25.98 -28.03 -20.52
CA MET A 1 25.00 -27.45 -19.59
C MET A 1 25.16 -28.18 -18.26
N GLN A 2 26.00 -27.67 -17.36
CA GLN A 2 26.16 -28.22 -16.01
C GLN A 2 25.01 -27.69 -15.14
N GLY A 3 24.23 -28.61 -14.56
CA GLY A 3 23.16 -28.28 -13.63
C GLY A 3 23.74 -27.72 -12.33
N GLN A 4 23.12 -26.70 -11.78
CA GLN A 4 23.47 -26.15 -10.47
C GLN A 4 22.80 -27.01 -9.40
N ALA A 5 23.52 -27.34 -8.32
CA ALA A 5 22.94 -28.07 -7.19
C ALA A 5 21.78 -27.30 -6.55
N GLU A 6 20.58 -27.89 -6.52
CA GLU A 6 19.38 -27.26 -5.95
C GLU A 6 19.28 -27.46 -4.44
N ASN A 7 19.91 -28.50 -3.89
CA ASN A 7 19.86 -28.85 -2.47
C ASN A 7 21.20 -28.79 -1.75
N ALA A 8 21.16 -28.47 -0.45
CA ALA A 8 22.33 -28.37 0.42
C ALA A 8 23.12 -29.69 0.55
N LYS A 9 22.46 -30.84 0.35
CA LYS A 9 23.13 -32.16 0.34
C LYS A 9 23.94 -32.38 -0.93
N GLU A 10 23.38 -32.02 -2.08
CA GLU A 10 24.00 -32.17 -3.40
C GLU A 10 25.20 -31.23 -3.56
N ALA A 11 25.06 -29.97 -3.11
CA ALA A 11 26.14 -28.99 -3.12
C ALA A 11 27.35 -29.41 -2.25
N ASN A 12 27.13 -30.20 -1.19
CA ASN A 12 28.21 -30.74 -0.36
C ASN A 12 28.89 -31.97 -0.99
N LEU A 13 28.17 -32.78 -1.76
CA LEU A 13 28.72 -33.91 -2.52
C LEU A 13 29.63 -33.40 -3.64
N GLU A 14 29.19 -32.40 -4.41
CA GLU A 14 29.99 -31.80 -5.48
C GLU A 14 31.28 -31.14 -4.95
N LYS A 15 31.21 -30.47 -3.79
CA LYS A 15 32.39 -29.89 -3.11
C LYS A 15 33.40 -30.94 -2.64
N LYS A 16 32.94 -32.17 -2.38
CA LYS A 16 33.80 -33.28 -1.94
C LYS A 16 34.50 -33.98 -3.12
N GLU A 17 33.85 -34.04 -4.28
CA GLU A 17 34.37 -34.63 -5.52
C GLU A 17 35.36 -33.71 -6.24
N HIS A 18 35.06 -32.42 -6.34
CA HIS A 18 35.89 -31.44 -7.04
C HIS A 18 36.59 -30.50 -6.06
N GLY A 19 37.72 -30.96 -5.52
CA GLY A 19 38.55 -30.19 -4.60
C GLY A 19 38.90 -28.81 -5.15
N THR A 20 38.46 -27.77 -4.43
CA THR A 20 39.05 -26.42 -4.34
C THR A 20 39.52 -25.78 -5.66
N ALA A 21 38.65 -25.03 -6.36
CA ALA A 21 38.97 -23.67 -6.85
C ALA A 21 37.85 -22.97 -7.64
N GLU A 22 37.03 -23.66 -8.44
CA GLU A 22 36.34 -22.95 -9.55
C GLU A 22 34.85 -22.64 -9.34
N ASN A 23 34.11 -23.36 -8.46
CA ASN A 23 32.65 -23.22 -8.37
C ASN A 23 32.17 -22.96 -6.94
N THR A 24 32.04 -21.69 -6.54
CA THR A 24 31.39 -21.32 -5.28
C THR A 24 29.87 -21.39 -5.47
N SER A 25 29.25 -22.49 -5.00
CA SER A 25 27.80 -22.66 -4.95
C SER A 25 27.23 -22.25 -3.58
N LEU A 26 26.17 -21.43 -3.60
CA LEU A 26 25.39 -20.95 -2.46
C LEU A 26 23.98 -21.51 -2.55
N VAL A 27 23.48 -22.07 -1.45
CA VAL A 27 22.10 -22.57 -1.32
C VAL A 27 21.45 -21.84 -0.16
N GLU A 28 20.23 -21.33 -0.34
CA GLU A 28 19.49 -20.71 0.75
C GLU A 28 18.94 -21.75 1.73
N ILE A 29 19.17 -21.51 3.02
CA ILE A 29 18.69 -22.36 4.12
C ILE A 29 17.60 -21.64 4.95
N GLY A 30 17.65 -20.30 4.99
CA GLY A 30 16.89 -19.48 5.94
C GLY A 30 15.75 -18.67 5.32
N PRO A 31 14.93 -18.02 6.16
CA PRO A 31 13.84 -17.17 5.70
C PRO A 31 14.38 -15.90 5.03
N ARG A 32 13.70 -15.47 3.97
CA ARG A 32 13.92 -14.15 3.35
C ARG A 32 13.07 -13.10 4.07
N PHE A 33 13.66 -11.99 4.47
CA PHE A 33 12.96 -10.87 5.07
C PHE A 33 13.48 -9.54 4.54
N VAL A 34 12.63 -8.52 4.59
CA VAL A 34 13.00 -7.12 4.28
C VAL A 34 12.84 -6.32 5.56
N LEU A 35 13.89 -5.61 5.96
CA LEU A 35 13.87 -4.74 7.13
C LEU A 35 13.76 -3.29 6.67
N ASN A 36 12.80 -2.56 7.25
CA ASN A 36 12.69 -1.12 7.11
C ASN A 36 12.85 -0.46 8.49
N PRO A 37 13.98 0.20 8.77
CA PRO A 37 14.20 0.88 10.04
C PRO A 37 13.15 1.97 10.30
N ILE A 38 12.58 1.96 11.51
CA ILE A 38 11.56 2.93 11.93
C ILE A 38 12.21 4.07 12.71
N ARG A 39 12.91 3.73 13.80
CA ARG A 39 13.44 4.69 14.77
C ARG A 39 14.65 4.12 15.51
N ILE A 40 15.59 5.00 15.86
CA ILE A 40 16.76 4.68 16.69
C ILE A 40 16.68 5.50 17.98
N PHE A 41 16.83 4.83 19.12
CA PHE A 41 16.82 5.45 20.44
C PHE A 41 18.22 5.49 21.04
N ARG A 42 18.48 6.48 21.90
CA ARG A 42 19.77 6.65 22.57
C ARG A 42 20.10 5.53 23.58
N GLY A 43 19.08 4.97 24.23
CA GLY A 43 19.24 3.95 25.28
C GLY A 43 18.75 2.57 24.85
N SER A 44 18.94 1.59 25.73
CA SER A 44 18.41 0.24 25.54
C SER A 44 16.88 0.26 25.68
N PHE A 45 16.18 -0.13 24.61
CA PHE A 45 14.71 -0.16 24.53
C PHE A 45 13.99 1.17 24.86
N GLY A 46 14.69 2.32 24.85
CA GLY A 46 14.08 3.62 25.18
C GLY A 46 15.04 4.81 25.15
N GLY A 47 14.55 5.96 25.62
CA GLY A 47 15.29 7.24 25.63
C GLY A 47 14.98 8.13 24.42
N GLN A 48 15.76 9.19 24.26
CA GLN A 48 15.55 10.17 23.19
C GLN A 48 15.70 9.53 21.81
N THR A 49 14.84 9.92 20.88
CA THR A 49 14.96 9.55 19.47
C THR A 49 16.17 10.25 18.86
N LEU A 50 17.13 9.49 18.36
CA LEU A 50 18.29 10.01 17.64
C LEU A 50 18.02 10.12 16.15
N TYR A 51 17.27 9.16 15.61
CA TYR A 51 16.90 9.11 14.20
C TYR A 51 15.50 8.56 14.05
N GLN A 52 14.77 9.14 13.10
CA GLN A 52 13.46 8.67 12.67
C GLN A 52 13.44 8.69 11.15
N ASN A 53 13.04 7.57 10.54
CA ASN A 53 12.94 7.47 9.11
C ASN A 53 11.75 8.32 8.59
N PRO A 54 11.97 9.35 7.75
CA PRO A 54 10.90 10.18 7.21
C PRO A 54 10.02 9.43 6.20
N ASP A 55 10.56 8.40 5.55
CA ASP A 55 9.86 7.63 4.52
C ASP A 55 9.04 6.47 5.10
N TYR A 56 9.23 6.15 6.39
CA TYR A 56 8.48 5.10 7.04
C TYR A 56 7.05 5.57 7.35
N VAL A 57 6.07 4.95 6.69
CA VAL A 57 4.65 5.09 7.01
C VAL A 57 4.16 3.81 7.67
N SER A 58 3.50 3.95 8.82
CA SER A 58 2.99 2.78 9.53
C SER A 58 1.83 2.11 8.76
N PRO A 59 1.71 0.77 8.77
CA PRO A 59 0.57 0.09 8.15
C PRO A 59 -0.79 0.54 8.69
N ASN A 60 -0.84 0.96 9.96
CA ASN A 60 -2.04 1.49 10.60
C ASN A 60 -2.47 2.82 9.97
N GLU A 61 -1.50 3.68 9.68
CA GLU A 61 -1.75 4.96 9.04
C GLU A 61 -2.24 4.78 7.60
N ILE A 62 -1.67 3.85 6.84
CA ILE A 62 -2.14 3.50 5.49
C ILE A 62 -3.60 3.01 5.57
N ARG A 63 -3.92 2.12 6.52
CA ARG A 63 -5.29 1.64 6.73
C ARG A 63 -6.26 2.78 7.09
N ALA A 64 -5.86 3.67 7.99
CA ALA A 64 -6.67 4.82 8.38
C ALA A 64 -6.90 5.79 7.20
N LYS A 65 -5.88 6.06 6.40
CA LYS A 65 -5.97 6.88 5.18
C LYS A 65 -6.97 6.29 4.19
N ASN A 66 -6.90 4.98 3.96
CA ASN A 66 -7.83 4.27 3.08
C ASN A 66 -9.28 4.34 3.59
N LEU A 67 -9.49 4.20 4.89
CA LEU A 67 -10.82 4.31 5.49
C LEU A 67 -11.38 5.73 5.37
N ARG A 68 -10.58 6.76 5.64
CA ARG A 68 -10.98 8.17 5.48
C ARG A 68 -11.32 8.49 4.03
N ALA A 69 -10.54 8.01 3.07
CA ALA A 69 -10.84 8.18 1.65
C ALA A 69 -12.21 7.61 1.28
N LYS A 70 -12.55 6.41 1.80
CA LYS A 70 -13.88 5.81 1.62
C LYS A 70 -15.00 6.59 2.33
N GLY A 71 -14.73 7.19 3.49
CA GLY A 71 -15.68 8.07 4.17
C GLY A 71 -15.99 9.34 3.36
N ASN A 72 -14.96 9.93 2.75
CA ASN A 72 -15.10 11.14 1.94
C ASN A 72 -15.97 10.93 0.69
N THR A 73 -15.91 9.76 0.06
CA THR A 73 -16.79 9.47 -1.10
C THR A 73 -18.26 9.41 -0.69
N TYR A 74 -18.57 8.81 0.47
CA TYR A 74 -19.93 8.81 1.01
C TYR A 74 -20.43 10.24 1.31
N PHE A 75 -19.59 11.05 1.95
CA PHE A 75 -19.89 12.45 2.22
C PHE A 75 -20.13 13.24 0.92
N GLY A 76 -19.27 13.07 -0.09
CA GLY A 76 -19.42 13.67 -1.41
C GLY A 76 -20.74 13.30 -2.08
N ARG A 77 -21.16 12.02 -2.00
CA ARG A 77 -22.45 11.58 -2.52
C ARG A 77 -23.62 12.26 -1.81
N LYS A 78 -23.57 12.39 -0.49
CA LYS A 78 -24.61 13.09 0.30
C LYS A 78 -24.68 14.58 -0.03
N GLN A 79 -23.54 15.24 -0.17
CA GLN A 79 -23.48 16.64 -0.63
C GLN A 79 -24.07 16.80 -2.03
N ALA A 80 -23.73 15.93 -2.98
CA ALA A 80 -24.29 15.96 -4.33
C ALA A 80 -25.82 15.76 -4.34
N GLN A 81 -26.33 14.85 -3.49
CA GLN A 81 -27.77 14.66 -3.31
C GLN A 81 -28.45 15.94 -2.80
N ASN A 82 -27.90 16.57 -1.76
CA ASN A 82 -28.44 17.82 -1.22
C ASN A 82 -28.42 18.94 -2.26
N LYS A 83 -27.30 19.13 -2.98
CA LYS A 83 -27.20 20.11 -4.08
C LYS A 83 -28.22 19.87 -5.19
N ARG A 84 -28.51 18.60 -5.53
CA ARG A 84 -29.55 18.28 -6.53
C ARG A 84 -30.94 18.63 -6.03
N LYS A 85 -31.21 18.40 -4.74
CA LYS A 85 -32.50 18.75 -4.10
C LYS A 85 -32.70 20.27 -4.11
N THR A 86 -31.72 21.04 -3.64
CA THR A 86 -31.80 22.51 -3.63
C THR A 86 -31.92 23.07 -5.05
N ARG A 87 -31.19 22.51 -6.03
CA ARG A 87 -31.36 22.91 -7.44
C ARG A 87 -32.79 22.67 -7.92
N LYS A 88 -33.40 21.53 -7.59
CA LYS A 88 -34.78 21.23 -7.99
C LYS A 88 -35.78 22.19 -7.34
N GLU A 89 -35.58 22.54 -6.07
CA GLU A 89 -36.41 23.51 -5.35
C GLU A 89 -36.28 24.93 -5.94
N ASN A 90 -35.08 25.33 -6.36
CA ASN A 90 -34.82 26.66 -6.90
C ASN A 90 -35.17 26.80 -8.40
N VAL A 91 -35.37 25.70 -9.13
CA VAL A 91 -35.80 25.75 -10.53
C VAL A 91 -37.31 25.97 -10.56
N VAL A 92 -37.69 27.24 -10.64
CA VAL A 92 -39.06 27.64 -11.00
C VAL A 92 -39.08 27.83 -12.52
N LEU A 93 -39.93 27.08 -13.23
CA LEU A 93 -40.12 27.30 -14.66
C LEU A 93 -40.97 28.57 -14.85
N PRO A 94 -40.62 29.43 -15.82
CA PRO A 94 -41.51 30.53 -16.19
C PRO A 94 -42.83 29.99 -16.74
N GLU A 95 -43.92 30.72 -16.50
CA GLU A 95 -45.23 30.40 -17.07
C GLU A 95 -45.19 30.52 -18.60
N ASP A 96 -45.76 29.52 -19.28
CA ASP A 96 -45.80 29.48 -20.75
C ASP A 96 -46.91 30.41 -21.27
N PRO A 97 -46.58 31.45 -22.06
CA PRO A 97 -47.57 32.38 -22.59
C PRO A 97 -48.59 31.74 -23.56
N LEU A 98 -48.30 30.54 -24.09
CA LEU A 98 -49.18 29.83 -25.02
C LEU A 98 -49.95 28.66 -24.37
N ALA A 99 -49.87 28.50 -23.03
CA ALA A 99 -50.47 27.38 -22.30
C ALA A 99 -51.99 27.20 -22.51
N HIS A 100 -52.70 28.25 -22.92
CA HIS A 100 -54.15 28.24 -23.12
C HIS A 100 -54.60 28.18 -24.60
N VAL A 101 -53.67 28.12 -25.55
CA VAL A 101 -53.97 28.27 -26.99
C VAL A 101 -54.66 27.07 -27.62
N PHE A 102 -54.56 25.88 -27.01
CA PHE A 102 -55.05 24.61 -27.57
C PHE A 102 -56.12 23.92 -26.70
N ASN A 103 -56.82 24.66 -25.85
CA ASN A 103 -57.98 24.16 -25.09
C ASN A 103 -59.28 24.29 -25.88
#